data_AF-A0A151ASD5-F1
#
_entry.id   AF-A0A151ASD5-F1
#
_cell.length_a   1.000
_cell.length_b   1.000
_cell.length_c   1.000
_cell.angle_alpha   90.00
_cell.angle_beta   90.00
_cell.angle_gamma   90.00
#
_symmetry.space_group_name_H-M   'P 1'
#
loop_
_entity.id
_entity.type
_entity.pdbx_description
1 polymer ?
#
loop_
_entity_poly.entity_id
_entity_poly.type
_entity_poly.pdbx_seq_one_letter_code
_entity_poly.pdbx_strand_id
1 'polypeptide(L)' 'MPDHVHLFISAPSTIAPTEIVKILKSVSVYWIFKGFPNLKKSKFWGSGLWSKGYYVGTAGTVSSEIIQKYIQNQKN' A
#
# COMPACT_ATOMS: atom_id res chain seq x y z
N MET A 1 7.58 -0.12 14.59
CA MET A 1 8.28 -0.59 13.36
C MET A 1 7.32 -0.35 12.21
N PRO A 2 7.75 0.29 11.10
CA PRO A 2 6.87 0.48 9.95
C PRO A 2 6.56 -0.88 9.31
N ASP A 3 5.38 -1.42 9.60
CA ASP A 3 4.86 -2.69 9.08
C ASP A 3 3.73 -2.50 8.05
N HIS A 4 3.41 -1.24 7.72
CA HIS A 4 2.37 -0.86 6.77
C HIS A 4 2.79 0.35 5.93
N VAL A 5 2.04 0.59 4.84
CA VAL A 5 2.23 1.73 3.94
C VAL A 5 0.91 2.47 3.80
N HIS A 6 0.96 3.80 3.85
CA HIS A 6 -0.16 4.67 3.50
C HIS A 6 0.05 5.26 2.11
N LEU A 7 -1.00 5.25 1.30
CA LEU A 7 -0.99 5.81 -0.05
C LEU A 7 -2.16 6.78 -0.20
N PHE A 8 -1.89 7.96 -0.75
CA PHE A 8 -2.92 8.91 -1.16
C PHE A 8 -3.05 8.87 -2.68
N ILE A 9 -4.21 8.46 -3.18
CA ILE A 9 -4.39 8.07 -4.59
C ILE A 9 -5.60 8.80 -5.18
N SER A 10 -5.41 9.36 -6.36
CA SER A 10 -6.49 9.81 -7.24
C SER A 10 -6.74 8.76 -8.31
N ALA A 11 -8.00 8.38 -8.53
CA ALA A 11 -8.40 7.40 -9.52
C ALA A 11 -9.80 7.74 -10.09
N PRO A 12 -10.10 7.32 -11.33
CA PRO A 12 -11.46 7.43 -11.88
C PRO A 12 -12.49 6.72 -10.99
N SER A 13 -13.68 7.29 -10.86
CA SER A 13 -14.78 6.72 -10.07
C SER A 13 -15.30 5.38 -10.61
N THR A 14 -14.98 5.05 -11.87
CA THR A 14 -15.33 3.78 -12.51
C THR A 14 -14.46 2.61 -12.07
N ILE A 15 -13.33 2.86 -11.39
CA ILE A 15 -12.43 1.82 -10.92
C ILE A 15 -12.75 1.52 -9.46
N ALA A 16 -13.02 0.25 -9.15
CA ALA A 16 -13.33 -0.14 -7.78
C ALA A 16 -12.06 -0.01 -6.89
N PRO A 17 -12.17 0.51 -5.65
CA PRO A 17 -11.04 0.59 -4.72
C PRO A 17 -10.30 -0.74 -4.52
N THR A 18 -11.05 -1.85 -4.51
CA THR A 18 -10.51 -3.21 -4.38
C THR A 18 -9.59 -3.59 -5.54
N GLU A 19 -9.88 -3.14 -6.76
CA GLU A 19 -9.04 -3.40 -7.93
C GLU A 19 -7.72 -2.63 -7.84
N ILE A 20 -7.79 -1.35 -7.43
CA ILE A 20 -6.61 -0.51 -7.18
C ILE A 20 -5.69 -1.21 -6.18
N VAL A 21 -6.23 -1.63 -5.03
CA VAL A 21 -5.45 -2.31 -3.98
C VAL A 21 -4.86 -3.64 -4.47
N LYS A 22 -5.62 -4.43 -5.24
CA LYS A 22 -5.14 -5.70 -5.83
C LYS A 22 -3.94 -5.46 -6.74
N ILE A 23 -4.00 -4.43 -7.60
CA ILE A 23 -2.90 -4.07 -8.50
C ILE A 23 -1.68 -3.61 -7.69
N LEU A 24 -1.86 -2.67 -6.76
CA LEU A 24 -0.76 -2.14 -5.94
C LEU A 24 -0.04 -3.25 -5.18
N LYS A 25 -0.77 -4.14 -4.51
CA LYS A 25 -0.19 -5.23 -3.72
C LYS A 25 0.50 -6.27 -4.61
N SER A 26 -0.08 -6.64 -5.74
CA SER A 26 0.50 -7.66 -6.63
C SER A 26 1.74 -7.17 -7.38
N VAL A 27 1.68 -5.94 -7.92
CA VAL A 27 2.80 -5.34 -8.66
C VAL A 27 3.97 -5.03 -7.72
N SER A 28 3.70 -4.49 -6.53
CA SER A 28 4.76 -4.23 -5.54
C SER A 28 5.46 -5.51 -5.09
N VAL A 29 4.71 -6.60 -4.83
CA VAL A 29 5.29 -7.90 -4.48
C VAL A 29 6.27 -8.38 -5.56
N TYR A 30 5.87 -8.29 -6.84
CA TYR A 30 6.72 -8.69 -7.95
C TYR A 30 8.03 -7.90 -7.96
N TRP A 31 7.95 -6.57 -7.94
CA TRP A 31 9.15 -5.72 -8.02
C TRP A 31 10.04 -5.83 -6.79
N ILE A 32 9.45 -5.93 -5.59
CA ILE A 32 10.21 -6.08 -4.34
C ILE A 32 10.96 -7.41 -4.33
N PHE A 33 10.31 -8.53 -4.65
CA PHE A 33 11.02 -9.81 -4.68
C PHE A 33 11.99 -9.93 -5.85
N LYS A 34 11.77 -9.23 -6.95
CA LYS A 34 12.73 -9.13 -8.06
C LYS A 34 13.97 -8.33 -7.67
N GLY A 35 13.80 -7.20 -6.98
CA GLY A 35 14.90 -6.34 -6.52
C GLY A 35 15.64 -6.89 -5.29
N PHE A 36 14.93 -7.66 -4.44
CA PHE A 36 15.45 -8.22 -3.20
C PHE A 36 15.20 -9.74 -3.15
N PRO A 37 15.89 -10.55 -3.98
CA PRO A 37 15.60 -11.98 -4.12
C PRO A 37 15.79 -12.78 -2.82
N ASN A 38 16.69 -12.33 -1.95
CA ASN A 38 16.93 -12.96 -0.66
C ASN A 38 15.79 -12.72 0.35
N LEU A 39 15.05 -11.61 0.21
CA LEU A 39 14.00 -11.20 1.15
C LEU A 39 12.88 -12.24 1.24
N LYS A 40 12.48 -12.79 0.09
CA LYS A 40 11.44 -13.83 0.02
C LYS A 40 11.84 -15.07 0.81
N LYS A 41 13.09 -15.53 0.64
CA LYS A 41 13.60 -16.72 1.32
C LYS A 41 13.81 -16.50 2.82
N SER A 42 14.32 -15.34 3.21
CA SER A 42 14.71 -15.08 4.60
C SER A 42 13.55 -14.68 5.52
N LYS A 43 12.49 -14.03 4.99
CA LYS A 43 11.43 -13.42 5.82
C LYS A 43 10.01 -13.77 5.41
N PHE A 44 9.78 -14.21 4.17
CA PHE A 44 8.44 -14.43 3.62
C PHE A 44 8.29 -15.82 2.98
N TRP A 45 9.02 -16.81 3.49
CA TRP A 45 8.91 -18.18 2.98
C TRP A 45 7.56 -18.76 3.38
N GLY A 46 6.73 -19.11 2.39
CA GLY A 46 5.38 -19.62 2.63
C GLY A 46 4.33 -18.55 3.02
N SER A 47 4.71 -17.27 3.08
CA SER A 47 3.79 -16.15 3.35
C SER A 47 3.83 -15.10 2.23
N GLY A 48 2.81 -14.25 2.16
CA GLY A 48 2.79 -13.08 1.28
C GLY A 48 3.50 -11.89 1.93
N LEU A 49 4.03 -10.98 1.12
CA LEU A 49 4.61 -9.72 1.61
C LEU A 49 3.59 -8.87 2.38
N TRP A 50 2.35 -8.84 1.88
CA TRP A 50 1.26 -8.05 2.44
C TRP A 50 0.27 -8.92 3.21
N SER A 51 -0.31 -8.36 4.27
CA SER A 51 -1.50 -8.92 4.92
C SER A 51 -2.64 -9.10 3.91
N LYS A 52 -3.59 -10.00 4.19
CA LYS A 52 -4.79 -10.18 3.34
C LYS A 52 -5.67 -8.92 3.34
N GLY A 53 -5.77 -8.24 4.48
CA GLY A 53 -6.57 -7.02 4.65
C GLY A 53 -5.97 -5.78 4.00
N TYR A 54 -6.77 -4.71 3.97
CA TYR A 54 -6.40 -3.35 3.64
C TYR A 54 -7.43 -2.38 4.23
N TYR A 55 -7.05 -1.11 4.38
CA TYR A 55 -7.96 -0.03 4.73
C TYR A 55 -8.07 0.94 3.55
N VAL A 56 -9.28 1.42 3.28
CA VAL A 56 -9.54 2.48 2.30
C VAL A 56 -10.55 3.46 2.86
N GLY A 57 -10.28 4.75 2.70
CA GLY A 57 -11.16 5.84 3.09
C GLY A 57 -11.18 6.89 2.00
N THR A 58 -12.31 7.58 1.85
CA THR A 58 -12.42 8.71 0.94
C THR A 58 -11.84 9.97 1.59
N ALA A 59 -11.20 10.80 0.79
CA ALA A 59 -10.80 12.15 1.19
C ALA A 59 -11.64 13.15 0.38
N GLY A 60 -12.33 14.04 1.07
CA GLY A 60 -12.87 15.25 0.45
C GLY A 60 -11.77 16.30 0.29
N THR A 61 -12.10 17.43 -0.34
CA THR A 61 -11.14 18.52 -0.61
C THR A 61 -10.42 18.98 0.66
N VAL A 62 -11.15 19.26 1.74
CA VAL A 62 -10.56 19.72 3.04
C VAL A 62 -9.73 18.63 3.74
N SER A 63 -10.02 17.35 3.49
CA SER A 63 -9.26 16.26 4.13
C SER A 63 -8.02 15.85 3.34
N SER A 64 -7.84 16.35 2.12
CA SER A 64 -6.70 16.00 1.26
C SER A 64 -5.39 16.52 1.83
N GLU A 65 -5.32 17.80 2.20
CA GLU A 65 -4.12 18.40 2.80
C GLU A 65 -3.84 17.79 4.18
N ILE A 66 -4.90 17.51 4.95
CA ILE A 66 -4.80 16.90 6.28
C ILE A 66 -4.27 15.46 6.19
N ILE A 67 -4.81 14.65 5.29
CA ILE A 67 -4.37 13.26 5.08
C ILE A 67 -2.95 13.23 4.53
N GLN A 68 -2.61 14.11 3.59
CA GLN A 68 -1.25 14.20 3.08
C GLN A 68 -0.25 14.58 4.18
N LYS A 69 -0.62 15.54 5.04
CA LYS A 69 0.19 15.92 6.21
C LYS A 69 0.28 14.79 7.23
N TYR A 70 -0.80 14.06 7.48
CA TYR A 70 -0.80 12.87 8.34
C TYR A 70 0.15 11.79 7.81
N ILE A 71 0.10 11.46 6.52
CA ILE A 71 1.00 10.48 5.89
C ILE A 71 2.45 10.93 5.99
N GLN A 72 2.74 12.21 5.74
CA GLN A 72 4.09 12.76 5.85
C GLN A 72 4.62 12.72 7.30
N ASN A 73 3.75 12.96 8.27
CA ASN A 73 4.09 12.97 9.69
C ASN A 73 4.07 11.56 10.32
N GLN A 74 3.48 10.57 9.67
CA GLN A 74 3.60 9.14 9.99
C GLN A 74 4.96 8.57 9.54
N LYS A 75 6.04 9.25 9.92
CA LYS A 75 7.35 8.61 10.07
C LYS A 75 7.40 8.09 11.50
N ASN A 76 7.73 6.81 11.66
CA ASN A 76 7.94 6.22 12.99
C ASN A 76 8.90 7.08 13.80
#